data_AF-A0A7W0VVR4-F1
#
_entry.id   AF-A0A7W0VVR4-F1
#
_cell.length_a   1.000
_cell.length_b   1.000
_cell.length_c   1.000
_cell.angle_alpha   90.00
_cell.angle_beta   90.00
_cell.angle_gamma   90.00
#
_symmetry.space_group_name_H-M   'P 1'
#
loop_
_entity.id
_entity.type
_entity.pdbx_description
1 polymer ?
#
loop_
_entity_poly.entity_id
_entity_poly.type
_entity_poly.pdbx_seq_one_letter_code
_entity_poly.pdbx_strand_id
1 'polypeptide(L)'
;MSARRFPGPMATTIGGVVVCAAAAWIAVMRGDVDLRNGLLFGTGIMLVLNGMLGIQRSNREGAARTIEEPATRPRGTKLPLLDRITATHVLLAIAILEVVINRVAVPLLRPEKGKPPAWHTLLDYVGLFLFYFVGVLAVMVIGQRCVQAVKSRPELPTLVSTALVGLAGLFATVPLIISAPAALTMLLEALFAFAVLAICASAVARGNDIGVQIGLPIIAIPLLIHTSAALGAVFVWPDNQFDGPGADLSSIGVIALAIAALASPYCFAPRPFARAVTRPGPVVIAMGAAALGAILARAYYPSVAKAASLAIGVEMNEQQADPRLALYLLALATLAWTLASCAWAASAARRQIGLGLSFVLLGGYGFHWSHHYLLPMLGMMMIADAARRVREDEVAAMPLASETPPIPDTTWSTYTGAVVQGLKRILSDVHSLTTRGEGGLVSTVIVGEAAGIQVRCRIERIDGCVLALDVVLGREIDELRGATLTMWAIAPRAHGANPAGPPAAPLFKTGDESFDERFKTRGSALAFKRLLDEDLRIRAVTTLDGWLAYWENEALRYRVYPGRGAPLDHPMPLSDLSLGRSATQAERLVVVVELLVDIAKRGVPATPAAPSELEVEPS
;
A
#
# COMPACT_ATOMS: atom_id res chain seq x y z
N MET A 1 8.28 -2.92 36.28
CA MET A 1 8.79 -3.30 34.94
C MET A 1 7.73 -4.14 34.24
N SER A 2 6.86 -3.50 33.43
CA SER A 2 5.72 -4.17 32.78
C SER A 2 6.11 -4.72 31.41
N ALA A 3 5.85 -6.00 31.20
CA ALA A 3 5.96 -6.67 29.91
C ALA A 3 5.11 -5.95 28.84
N ARG A 4 5.78 -5.39 27.82
CA ARG A 4 5.11 -4.89 26.61
C ARG A 4 4.66 -6.09 25.78
N ARG A 5 3.33 -6.18 25.55
CA ARG A 5 2.73 -7.15 24.62
C ARG A 5 3.22 -6.86 23.19
N PHE A 6 3.82 -7.86 22.56
CA PHE A 6 4.16 -7.86 21.13
C PHE A 6 2.88 -7.88 20.27
N PRO A 7 2.79 -7.13 19.15
CA PRO A 7 1.62 -7.22 18.28
C PRO A 7 1.83 -8.25 17.15
N GLY A 8 0.86 -9.16 17.00
CA GLY A 8 0.40 -9.70 15.72
C GLY A 8 0.95 -11.07 15.22
N PRO A 9 0.08 -12.09 14.98
CA PRO A 9 0.46 -13.43 14.52
C PRO A 9 0.83 -13.59 13.02
N MET A 10 0.79 -12.54 12.19
CA MET A 10 1.17 -12.65 10.76
C MET A 10 2.68 -12.80 10.54
N ALA A 11 3.49 -12.20 11.40
CA ALA A 11 4.95 -12.24 11.30
C ALA A 11 5.52 -13.63 11.60
N THR A 12 4.85 -14.37 12.48
CA THR A 12 5.20 -15.73 12.86
C THR A 12 4.74 -16.76 11.82
N THR A 13 3.81 -16.45 10.92
CA THR A 13 3.33 -17.44 9.93
C THR A 13 4.22 -17.52 8.69
N ILE A 14 4.65 -16.39 8.10
CA ILE A 14 5.53 -16.42 6.91
C ILE A 14 6.97 -16.72 7.34
N GLY A 15 7.47 -16.07 8.40
CA GLY A 15 8.75 -16.41 9.00
C GLY A 15 8.76 -17.84 9.53
N GLY A 16 7.65 -18.31 10.11
CA GLY A 16 7.48 -19.70 10.54
C GLY A 16 7.43 -20.69 9.38
N VAL A 17 6.76 -20.38 8.26
CA VAL A 17 6.76 -21.26 7.07
C VAL A 17 8.14 -21.34 6.44
N VAL A 18 8.90 -20.24 6.36
CA VAL A 18 10.28 -20.26 5.83
C VAL A 18 11.23 -20.98 6.80
N VAL A 19 11.10 -20.77 8.11
CA VAL A 19 11.90 -21.47 9.13
C VAL A 19 11.52 -22.95 9.22
N CYS A 20 10.24 -23.31 9.12
CA CYS A 20 9.77 -24.69 9.08
C CYS A 20 10.14 -25.37 7.77
N ALA A 21 10.10 -24.68 6.63
CA ALA A 21 10.60 -25.20 5.37
C ALA A 21 12.12 -25.39 5.40
N ALA A 22 12.88 -24.45 5.97
CA ALA A 22 14.33 -24.58 6.16
C ALA A 22 14.69 -25.67 7.19
N ALA A 23 13.92 -25.82 8.27
CA ALA A 23 14.11 -26.87 9.27
C ALA A 23 13.74 -28.25 8.72
N ALA A 24 12.63 -28.35 7.97
CA ALA A 24 12.27 -29.56 7.23
C ALA A 24 13.32 -29.89 6.17
N TRP A 25 13.86 -28.89 5.49
CA TRP A 25 14.97 -29.03 4.54
C TRP A 25 16.26 -29.55 5.22
N ILE A 26 16.63 -29.02 6.39
CA ILE A 26 17.76 -29.49 7.18
C ILE A 26 17.53 -30.92 7.67
N ALA A 27 16.31 -31.27 8.09
CA ALA A 27 15.96 -32.61 8.55
C ALA A 27 15.97 -33.64 7.40
N VAL A 28 15.54 -33.24 6.20
CA VAL A 28 15.62 -34.07 4.98
C VAL A 28 17.08 -34.26 4.54
N MET A 29 17.90 -33.21 4.58
CA MET A 29 19.33 -33.30 4.24
C MET A 29 20.13 -34.15 5.24
N ARG A 30 19.63 -34.34 6.46
CA ARG A 30 20.24 -35.21 7.48
C ARG A 30 19.76 -36.67 7.44
N GLY A 31 18.72 -36.96 6.65
CA GLY A 31 18.12 -38.31 6.60
C GLY A 31 17.24 -38.67 7.80
N ASP A 32 16.79 -37.68 8.57
CA ASP A 32 16.14 -37.88 9.88
C ASP A 32 14.60 -38.07 9.80
N VAL A 33 13.98 -38.07 8.61
CA VAL A 33 12.50 -38.03 8.47
C VAL A 33 11.92 -39.27 7.80
N ASP A 34 11.05 -39.97 8.53
CA ASP A 34 10.33 -41.18 8.10
C ASP A 34 9.02 -40.87 7.32
N LEU A 35 8.65 -41.78 6.41
CA LEU A 35 7.70 -41.63 5.28
C LEU A 35 6.28 -41.13 5.63
N ARG A 36 5.87 -41.17 6.91
CA ARG A 36 4.49 -40.88 7.35
C ARG A 36 4.16 -39.38 7.43
N ASN A 37 5.16 -38.50 7.42
CA ASN A 37 4.95 -37.05 7.53
C ASN A 37 4.62 -36.34 6.19
N GLY A 38 4.72 -37.03 5.05
CA GLY A 38 4.35 -36.49 3.73
C GLY A 38 2.85 -36.18 3.57
N LEU A 39 1.98 -36.81 4.37
CA LEU A 39 0.52 -36.61 4.33
C LEU A 39 0.10 -35.21 4.84
N LEU A 40 0.90 -34.59 5.72
CA LEU A 40 0.66 -33.23 6.21
C LEU A 40 0.79 -32.18 5.10
N PHE A 41 1.59 -32.47 4.06
CA PHE A 41 1.78 -31.57 2.91
C PHE A 41 0.55 -31.53 1.99
N GLY A 42 -0.09 -32.68 1.75
CA GLY A 42 -1.34 -32.77 0.98
C GLY A 42 -2.54 -32.12 1.68
N THR A 43 -2.54 -32.13 3.02
CA THR A 43 -3.61 -31.51 3.83
C THR A 43 -3.56 -29.99 3.74
N GLY A 44 -2.38 -29.39 3.60
CA GLY A 44 -2.20 -27.94 3.41
C GLY A 44 -2.74 -27.43 2.06
N ILE A 45 -2.54 -28.20 0.98
CA ILE A 45 -3.05 -27.86 -0.37
C ILE A 45 -4.58 -27.94 -0.41
N MET A 46 -5.18 -28.97 0.21
CA MET A 46 -6.63 -29.09 0.32
C MET A 46 -7.27 -27.97 1.16
N LEU A 47 -6.59 -27.50 2.22
CA LEU A 47 -7.03 -26.36 3.03
C LEU A 47 -7.06 -25.04 2.24
N VAL A 48 -6.08 -24.83 1.35
CA VAL A 48 -6.03 -23.65 0.47
C VAL A 48 -7.15 -23.70 -0.58
N LEU A 49 -7.38 -24.86 -1.21
CA LEU A 49 -8.47 -25.03 -2.19
C LEU A 49 -9.86 -24.89 -1.58
N ASN A 50 -10.10 -25.43 -0.37
CA ASN A 50 -11.37 -25.27 0.33
C ASN A 50 -11.61 -23.80 0.76
N GLY A 51 -10.54 -23.08 1.15
CA GLY A 51 -10.60 -21.65 1.43
C GLY A 51 -11.02 -20.82 0.21
N MET A 52 -10.53 -21.16 -0.98
CA MET A 52 -10.88 -20.46 -2.23
C MET A 52 -12.35 -20.63 -2.62
N LEU A 53 -12.93 -21.82 -2.44
CA LEU A 53 -14.34 -22.10 -2.72
C LEU A 53 -15.28 -21.42 -1.71
N GLY A 54 -14.87 -21.29 -0.44
CA GLY A 54 -15.62 -20.55 0.59
C GLY A 54 -15.72 -19.05 0.29
N ILE A 55 -14.64 -18.43 -0.21
CA ILE A 55 -14.60 -16.99 -0.54
C ILE A 55 -15.55 -16.63 -1.70
N GLN A 56 -15.70 -17.52 -2.69
CA GLN A 56 -16.62 -17.29 -3.80
C GLN A 56 -18.10 -17.43 -3.41
N ARG A 57 -18.44 -18.28 -2.42
CA ARG A 57 -19.81 -18.39 -1.88
C ARG A 57 -20.21 -17.15 -1.09
N SER A 58 -19.33 -16.65 -0.22
CA SER A 58 -19.58 -15.43 0.59
C SER A 58 -19.86 -14.20 -0.29
N ASN A 59 -19.11 -14.02 -1.38
CA ASN A 59 -19.34 -12.90 -2.31
C ASN A 59 -20.64 -13.03 -3.13
N ARG A 60 -21.16 -14.25 -3.34
CA ARG A 60 -22.47 -14.46 -3.99
C ARG A 60 -23.64 -14.21 -3.04
N GLU A 61 -23.49 -14.57 -1.78
CA GLU A 61 -24.55 -14.41 -0.76
C GLU A 61 -24.69 -12.95 -0.30
N GLY A 62 -23.61 -12.16 -0.35
CA GLY A 62 -23.64 -10.72 -0.05
C GLY A 62 -24.39 -9.86 -1.09
N ALA A 63 -24.53 -10.35 -2.33
CA ALA A 63 -25.22 -9.61 -3.40
C ALA A 63 -26.75 -9.81 -3.41
N ALA A 64 -27.28 -10.73 -2.60
CA ALA A 64 -28.69 -11.12 -2.63
C ALA A 64 -29.53 -10.57 -1.45
N ARG A 65 -28.98 -9.73 -0.56
CA ARG A 65 -29.77 -9.13 0.52
C ARG A 65 -30.32 -7.76 0.11
N THR A 66 -31.59 -7.82 -0.30
CA THR A 66 -32.51 -6.69 -0.46
C THR A 66 -32.64 -5.86 0.82
N ILE A 67 -32.91 -4.59 0.58
CA ILE A 67 -33.09 -3.48 1.52
C ILE A 67 -34.30 -3.74 2.42
N GLU A 68 -34.11 -3.89 3.73
CA GLU A 68 -35.13 -3.61 4.75
C GLU A 68 -34.49 -3.41 6.14
N GLU A 69 -34.83 -2.27 6.75
CA GLU A 69 -34.71 -1.79 8.14
C GLU A 69 -33.35 -1.56 8.87
N PRO A 70 -33.25 -0.46 9.67
CA PRO A 70 -32.05 -0.06 10.39
C PRO A 70 -31.96 -0.71 11.78
N ALA A 71 -31.56 -1.98 11.84
CA ALA A 71 -31.21 -2.63 13.09
C ALA A 71 -29.73 -2.36 13.47
N THR A 72 -29.54 -1.78 14.66
CA THR A 72 -28.32 -1.72 15.46
C THR A 72 -27.22 -2.70 15.04
N ARG A 73 -26.20 -2.20 14.32
CA ARG A 73 -25.05 -3.02 13.89
C ARG A 73 -24.31 -3.58 15.11
N PRO A 74 -24.21 -4.92 15.26
CA PRO A 74 -23.45 -5.52 16.33
C PRO A 74 -21.95 -5.25 16.14
N ARG A 75 -21.28 -5.11 17.28
CA ARG A 75 -19.83 -4.99 17.50
C ARG A 75 -19.01 -5.78 16.47
N GLY A 76 -17.89 -5.17 16.04
CA GLY A 76 -16.89 -5.78 15.17
C GLY A 76 -16.37 -7.10 15.71
N THR A 77 -17.01 -8.19 15.29
CA THR A 77 -16.37 -9.50 15.24
C THR A 77 -15.12 -9.33 14.40
N LYS A 78 -13.95 -9.59 14.99
CA LYS A 78 -12.68 -9.70 14.25
C LYS A 78 -12.96 -10.56 13.03
N LEU A 79 -12.98 -9.94 11.84
CA LEU A 79 -13.14 -10.69 10.61
C LEU A 79 -12.10 -11.81 10.64
N PRO A 80 -12.49 -13.07 10.39
CA PRO A 80 -11.59 -14.20 10.47
C PRO A 80 -10.34 -13.92 9.64
N LEU A 81 -9.16 -14.34 10.13
CA LEU A 81 -7.86 -14.09 9.49
C LEU A 81 -7.81 -14.45 7.99
N LEU A 82 -8.71 -15.35 7.57
CA LEU A 82 -8.90 -15.78 6.19
C LEU A 82 -9.43 -14.67 5.26
N ASP A 83 -10.20 -13.70 5.76
CA ASP A 83 -10.74 -12.59 4.94
C ASP A 83 -9.67 -11.61 4.47
N ARG A 84 -8.44 -11.70 5.01
CA ARG A 84 -7.30 -10.86 4.60
C ARG A 84 -6.42 -11.51 3.54
N ILE A 85 -6.66 -12.77 3.19
CA ILE A 85 -5.86 -13.49 2.20
C ILE A 85 -6.38 -13.13 0.81
N THR A 86 -5.58 -12.41 0.04
CA THR A 86 -5.90 -12.08 -1.36
C THR A 86 -5.29 -13.10 -2.31
N ALA A 87 -5.78 -13.16 -3.55
CA ALA A 87 -5.21 -14.00 -4.62
C ALA A 87 -3.70 -13.76 -4.81
N THR A 88 -3.22 -12.54 -4.58
CA THR A 88 -1.81 -12.18 -4.61
C THR A 88 -1.00 -12.88 -3.51
N HIS A 89 -1.54 -13.02 -2.30
CA HIS A 89 -0.85 -13.74 -1.22
C HIS A 89 -0.80 -15.25 -1.50
N VAL A 90 -1.87 -15.80 -2.07
CA VAL A 90 -1.92 -17.20 -2.51
C VAL A 90 -0.87 -17.43 -3.61
N LEU A 91 -0.82 -16.56 -4.62
CA LEU A 91 0.19 -16.61 -5.68
C LEU A 91 1.61 -16.53 -5.11
N LEU A 92 1.87 -15.63 -4.16
CA LEU A 92 3.19 -15.53 -3.53
C LEU A 92 3.58 -16.83 -2.82
N ALA A 93 2.66 -17.42 -2.05
CA ALA A 93 2.93 -18.66 -1.34
C ALA A 93 3.23 -19.82 -2.30
N ILE A 94 2.45 -19.96 -3.38
CA ILE A 94 2.66 -21.01 -4.39
C ILE A 94 3.96 -20.76 -5.15
N ALA A 95 4.30 -19.51 -5.50
CA ALA A 95 5.55 -19.17 -6.18
C ALA A 95 6.78 -19.49 -5.31
N ILE A 96 6.70 -19.27 -3.99
CA ILE A 96 7.77 -19.70 -3.07
C ILE A 96 7.89 -21.23 -3.07
N LEU A 97 6.77 -21.96 -3.00
CA LEU A 97 6.79 -23.42 -3.03
C LEU A 97 7.31 -23.97 -4.36
N GLU A 98 6.96 -23.35 -5.48
CA GLU A 98 7.48 -23.67 -6.81
C GLU A 98 9.00 -23.54 -6.83
N VAL A 99 9.56 -22.41 -6.41
CA VAL A 99 11.02 -22.22 -6.37
C VAL A 99 11.69 -23.27 -5.48
N VAL A 100 11.17 -23.48 -4.26
CA VAL A 100 11.77 -24.40 -3.30
C VAL A 100 11.71 -25.85 -3.80
N ILE A 101 10.58 -26.29 -4.33
CA ILE A 101 10.37 -27.69 -4.73
C ILE A 101 10.87 -27.93 -6.15
N ASN A 102 10.30 -27.22 -7.12
CA ASN A 102 10.52 -27.48 -8.54
C ASN A 102 11.93 -27.06 -9.00
N ARG A 103 12.39 -25.87 -8.58
CA ARG A 103 13.69 -25.35 -9.03
C ARG A 103 14.86 -25.83 -8.18
N VAL A 104 14.67 -25.99 -6.87
CA VAL A 104 15.78 -26.32 -5.96
C VAL A 104 15.75 -27.80 -5.56
N ALA A 105 14.69 -28.28 -4.93
CA ALA A 105 14.63 -29.65 -4.40
C ALA A 105 14.77 -30.72 -5.46
N VAL A 106 13.94 -30.67 -6.50
CA VAL A 106 13.87 -31.73 -7.51
C VAL A 106 15.20 -31.90 -8.24
N PRO A 107 15.88 -30.82 -8.71
CA PRO A 107 17.16 -30.97 -9.40
C PRO A 107 18.33 -31.34 -8.48
N LEU A 108 18.34 -30.85 -7.23
CA LEU A 108 19.43 -31.17 -6.28
C LEU A 108 19.33 -32.59 -5.71
N LEU A 109 18.12 -33.10 -5.52
CA LEU A 109 17.86 -34.44 -4.98
C LEU A 109 17.75 -35.50 -6.08
N ARG A 110 17.94 -35.14 -7.35
CA ARG A 110 17.90 -36.10 -8.45
C ARG A 110 19.07 -37.08 -8.30
N PRO A 111 18.82 -38.39 -8.24
CA PRO A 111 19.89 -39.38 -8.16
C PRO A 111 20.74 -39.35 -9.43
N GLU A 112 22.07 -39.41 -9.27
CA GLU A 112 23.02 -39.33 -10.38
C GLU A 112 22.93 -40.52 -11.35
N LYS A 113 22.52 -41.70 -10.85
CA LYS A 113 22.38 -42.93 -11.62
C LYS A 113 21.15 -43.72 -11.19
N GLY A 114 20.57 -44.45 -12.15
CA GLY A 114 19.44 -45.35 -11.93
C GLY A 114 18.07 -44.67 -12.05
N LYS A 115 17.02 -45.46 -11.80
CA LYS A 115 15.64 -44.97 -11.83
C LYS A 115 15.37 -44.15 -10.56
N PRO A 116 14.79 -42.94 -10.67
CA PRO A 116 14.46 -42.15 -9.50
C PRO A 116 13.48 -42.89 -8.59
N PRO A 117 13.64 -42.79 -7.25
CA PRO A 117 12.73 -43.41 -6.30
C PRO A 117 11.35 -42.76 -6.38
N ALA A 118 10.30 -43.49 -6.01
CA ALA A 118 8.91 -43.04 -6.15
C ALA A 118 8.61 -41.71 -5.44
N TRP A 119 9.26 -41.44 -4.30
CA TRP A 119 9.10 -40.17 -3.58
C TRP A 119 9.67 -38.98 -4.38
N HIS A 120 10.76 -39.18 -5.12
CA HIS A 120 11.37 -38.13 -5.96
C HIS A 120 10.46 -37.86 -7.16
N THR A 121 9.93 -38.92 -7.78
CA THR A 121 8.93 -38.79 -8.86
C THR A 121 7.67 -38.06 -8.39
N LEU A 122 7.17 -38.35 -7.18
CA LEU A 122 6.04 -37.61 -6.60
C LEU A 122 6.38 -36.13 -6.40
N LEU A 123 7.58 -35.84 -5.89
CA LEU A 123 8.05 -34.47 -5.68
C LEU A 123 8.18 -33.69 -7.00
N ASP A 124 8.65 -34.36 -8.06
CA ASP A 124 8.75 -33.82 -9.42
C ASP A 124 7.36 -33.45 -9.98
N TYR A 125 6.36 -34.35 -9.84
CA TYR A 125 4.98 -34.04 -10.23
C TYR A 125 4.37 -32.89 -9.42
N VAL A 126 4.63 -32.82 -8.12
CA VAL A 126 4.19 -31.68 -7.29
C VAL A 126 4.87 -30.39 -7.74
N GLY A 127 6.17 -30.43 -8.03
CA GLY A 127 6.93 -29.30 -8.57
C GLY A 127 6.36 -28.80 -9.89
N LEU A 128 6.10 -29.72 -10.82
CA LEU A 128 5.51 -29.41 -12.12
C LEU A 128 4.09 -28.85 -11.99
N PHE A 129 3.27 -29.39 -11.09
CA PHE A 129 1.95 -28.84 -10.80
C PHE A 129 2.04 -27.40 -10.28
N LEU A 130 2.92 -27.14 -9.31
CA LEU A 130 3.13 -25.80 -8.75
C LEU A 130 3.60 -24.83 -9.84
N PHE A 131 4.52 -25.26 -10.70
CA PHE A 131 5.01 -24.49 -11.85
C PHE A 131 3.88 -23.99 -12.75
N TYR A 132 3.02 -24.89 -13.23
CA TYR A 132 1.88 -24.50 -14.08
C TYR A 132 0.87 -23.66 -13.30
N PHE A 133 0.64 -23.99 -12.04
CA PHE A 133 -0.33 -23.30 -11.21
C PHE A 133 0.08 -21.84 -10.93
N VAL A 134 1.37 -21.57 -10.71
CA VAL A 134 1.92 -20.21 -10.62
C VAL A 134 1.68 -19.45 -11.91
N GLY A 135 1.98 -20.05 -13.07
CA GLY A 135 1.78 -19.42 -14.37
C GLY A 135 0.32 -19.02 -14.60
N VAL A 136 -0.61 -19.95 -14.41
CA VAL A 136 -2.06 -19.70 -14.58
C VAL A 136 -2.56 -18.64 -13.60
N LEU A 137 -2.19 -18.73 -12.33
CA LEU A 137 -2.65 -17.79 -11.31
C LEU A 137 -2.07 -16.38 -11.53
N ALA A 138 -0.81 -16.27 -11.98
CA ALA A 138 -0.20 -14.99 -12.35
C ALA A 138 -0.95 -14.33 -13.53
N VAL A 139 -1.30 -15.09 -14.56
CA VAL A 139 -2.11 -14.60 -15.70
C VAL A 139 -3.47 -14.10 -15.22
N MET A 140 -4.15 -14.85 -14.36
CA MET A 140 -5.46 -14.43 -13.82
C MET A 140 -5.35 -13.15 -13.01
N VAL A 141 -4.33 -13.01 -12.16
CA VAL A 141 -4.09 -11.80 -11.35
C VAL A 141 -3.75 -10.59 -12.24
N ILE A 142 -2.91 -10.78 -13.26
CA ILE A 142 -2.61 -9.73 -14.25
C ILE A 142 -3.87 -9.32 -15.00
N GLY A 143 -4.64 -10.28 -15.52
CA GLY A 143 -5.89 -10.03 -16.23
C GLY A 143 -6.91 -9.27 -15.39
N GLN A 144 -7.10 -9.67 -14.12
CA GLN A 144 -7.97 -8.95 -13.18
C GLN A 144 -7.52 -7.50 -13.01
N ARG A 145 -6.20 -7.26 -12.86
CA ARG A 145 -5.66 -5.90 -12.71
C ARG A 145 -5.81 -5.07 -13.98
N CYS A 146 -5.57 -5.65 -15.15
CA CYS A 146 -5.79 -4.96 -16.43
C CYS A 146 -7.25 -4.52 -16.59
N VAL A 147 -8.20 -5.40 -16.24
CA VAL A 147 -9.65 -5.06 -16.28
C VAL A 147 -9.98 -3.94 -15.30
N GLN A 148 -9.45 -3.99 -14.07
CA GLN A 148 -9.66 -2.93 -13.08
C GLN A 148 -9.07 -1.60 -13.52
N ALA A 149 -7.85 -1.62 -14.08
CA ALA A 149 -7.19 -0.44 -14.60
C ALA A 149 -8.01 0.19 -15.73
N VAL A 150 -8.47 -0.58 -16.72
CA VAL A 150 -9.32 -0.08 -17.82
C VAL A 150 -10.63 0.53 -17.30
N LYS A 151 -11.28 -0.10 -16.32
CA LYS A 151 -12.51 0.44 -15.71
C LYS A 151 -12.32 1.78 -15.01
N SER A 152 -11.12 2.05 -14.49
CA SER A 152 -10.80 3.28 -13.76
C SER A 152 -10.60 4.52 -14.64
N ARG A 153 -10.69 4.38 -15.98
CA ARG A 153 -10.43 5.45 -16.98
C ARG A 153 -9.05 6.12 -16.75
N PRO A 154 -7.96 5.35 -16.86
CA PRO A 154 -6.64 5.81 -16.49
C PRO A 154 -6.08 6.79 -17.51
N GLU A 155 -5.07 7.57 -17.10
CA GLU A 155 -4.29 8.40 -18.03
C GLU A 155 -3.60 7.53 -19.09
N LEU A 156 -3.33 8.12 -20.27
CA LEU A 156 -2.75 7.43 -21.41
C LEU A 156 -1.47 6.62 -21.08
N PRO A 157 -0.48 7.12 -20.31
CA PRO A 157 0.72 6.35 -19.99
C PRO A 157 0.41 5.07 -19.19
N THR A 158 -0.56 5.14 -18.27
CA THR A 158 -1.01 3.98 -17.48
C THR A 158 -1.79 3.00 -18.35
N LEU A 159 -2.60 3.49 -19.30
CA LEU A 159 -3.32 2.65 -20.24
C LEU A 159 -2.36 1.86 -21.14
N VAL A 160 -1.34 2.53 -21.70
CA VAL A 160 -0.32 1.91 -22.56
C VAL A 160 0.46 0.84 -21.79
N SER A 161 0.93 1.15 -20.58
CA SER A 161 1.66 0.17 -19.76
C SER A 161 0.79 -1.04 -19.41
N THR A 162 -0.48 -0.81 -19.05
CA THR A 162 -1.45 -1.88 -18.77
C THR A 162 -1.71 -2.76 -20.00
N ALA A 163 -1.85 -2.16 -21.18
CA ALA A 163 -2.07 -2.88 -22.42
C ALA A 163 -0.87 -3.76 -22.80
N LEU A 164 0.35 -3.23 -22.68
CA LEU A 164 1.58 -3.97 -22.93
C LEU A 164 1.77 -5.13 -21.96
N VAL A 165 1.50 -4.92 -20.66
CA VAL A 165 1.52 -5.99 -19.65
C VAL A 165 0.47 -7.07 -19.96
N GLY A 166 -0.74 -6.67 -20.35
CA GLY A 166 -1.79 -7.61 -20.75
C GLY A 166 -1.40 -8.43 -21.98
N LEU A 167 -0.79 -7.79 -22.98
CA LEU A 167 -0.33 -8.46 -24.20
C LEU A 167 0.83 -9.42 -23.91
N ALA A 168 1.86 -8.98 -23.19
CA ALA A 168 2.97 -9.84 -22.76
C ALA A 168 2.47 -11.01 -21.91
N GLY A 169 1.50 -10.76 -21.01
CA GLY A 169 0.85 -11.78 -20.20
C GLY A 169 0.11 -12.83 -21.04
N LEU A 170 -0.60 -12.39 -22.09
CA LEU A 170 -1.27 -13.28 -23.04
C LEU A 170 -0.26 -14.15 -23.80
N PHE A 171 0.82 -13.56 -24.34
CA PHE A 171 1.86 -14.31 -25.05
C PHE A 171 2.61 -15.28 -24.14
N ALA A 172 2.84 -14.93 -22.88
CA ALA A 172 3.41 -15.82 -21.88
C ALA A 172 2.51 -17.04 -21.55
N THR A 173 1.21 -17.02 -21.92
CA THR A 173 0.38 -18.22 -21.75
C THR A 173 0.68 -19.31 -22.77
N VAL A 174 1.19 -18.96 -23.96
CA VAL A 174 1.38 -19.92 -25.06
C VAL A 174 2.40 -21.01 -24.66
N PRO A 175 3.59 -20.69 -24.11
CA PRO A 175 4.53 -21.71 -23.61
C PRO A 175 4.00 -22.59 -22.48
N LEU A 176 2.90 -22.21 -21.80
CA LEU A 176 2.28 -23.06 -20.77
C LEU A 176 1.45 -24.19 -21.37
N ILE A 177 1.04 -24.07 -22.63
CA ILE A 177 0.12 -25.01 -23.30
C ILE A 177 0.85 -25.81 -24.37
N ILE A 178 1.72 -25.14 -25.14
CA ILE A 178 2.42 -25.72 -26.28
C ILE A 178 3.88 -25.28 -26.29
N SER A 179 4.73 -26.04 -26.97
CA SER A 179 6.09 -25.61 -27.30
C SER A 179 6.03 -24.40 -28.22
N ALA A 180 6.40 -23.22 -27.71
CA ALA A 180 6.35 -21.99 -28.46
C ALA A 180 7.43 -21.96 -29.56
N PRO A 181 7.09 -21.54 -30.80
CA PRO A 181 8.08 -21.33 -31.84
C PRO A 181 9.02 -20.18 -31.47
N ALA A 182 10.27 -20.22 -31.93
CA ALA A 182 11.30 -19.22 -31.59
C ALA A 182 10.86 -17.77 -31.86
N ALA A 183 10.11 -17.53 -32.94
CA ALA A 183 9.56 -16.22 -33.26
C ALA A 183 8.59 -15.68 -32.18
N LEU A 184 7.82 -16.56 -31.55
CA LEU A 184 6.91 -16.17 -30.47
C LEU A 184 7.67 -15.87 -29.18
N THR A 185 8.73 -16.63 -28.88
CA THR A 185 9.64 -16.33 -27.77
C THR A 185 10.30 -14.97 -27.95
N MET A 186 10.79 -14.66 -29.16
CA MET A 186 11.35 -13.34 -29.50
C MET A 186 10.34 -12.20 -29.32
N LEU A 187 9.09 -12.40 -29.76
CA LEU A 187 8.03 -11.43 -29.57
C LEU A 187 7.71 -11.23 -28.07
N LEU A 188 7.69 -12.31 -27.28
CA LEU A 188 7.48 -12.24 -25.84
C LEU A 188 8.59 -11.43 -25.15
N GLU A 189 9.86 -11.66 -25.50
CA GLU A 189 11.02 -10.91 -24.98
C GLU A 189 10.90 -9.42 -25.28
N ALA A 190 10.58 -9.07 -26.52
CA ALA A 190 10.38 -7.67 -26.92
C ALA A 190 9.19 -7.04 -26.18
N LEU A 191 8.05 -7.73 -26.10
CA LEU A 191 6.87 -7.24 -25.37
C LEU A 191 7.14 -7.06 -23.89
N PHE A 192 7.88 -7.97 -23.26
CA PHE A 192 8.28 -7.86 -21.87
C PHE A 192 9.17 -6.63 -21.66
N ALA A 193 10.18 -6.41 -22.51
CA ALA A 193 11.04 -5.22 -22.44
C ALA A 193 10.22 -3.92 -22.59
N PHE A 194 9.31 -3.86 -23.57
CA PHE A 194 8.42 -2.70 -23.76
C PHE A 194 7.47 -2.50 -22.57
N ALA A 195 6.93 -3.57 -22.00
CA ALA A 195 6.08 -3.49 -20.81
C ALA A 195 6.85 -2.92 -19.61
N VAL A 196 8.08 -3.41 -19.36
CA VAL A 196 8.96 -2.90 -18.29
C VAL A 196 9.25 -1.40 -18.48
N LEU A 197 9.62 -0.97 -19.69
CA LEU A 197 9.87 0.43 -20.01
C LEU A 197 8.61 1.30 -19.83
N ALA A 198 7.46 0.81 -20.29
CA ALA A 198 6.19 1.52 -20.16
C ALA A 198 5.75 1.64 -18.69
N ILE A 199 5.98 0.62 -17.86
CA ILE A 199 5.75 0.69 -16.41
C ILE A 199 6.63 1.79 -15.80
N CYS A 200 7.93 1.79 -16.08
CA CYS A 200 8.86 2.81 -15.60
C CYS A 200 8.42 4.22 -16.02
N ALA A 201 8.06 4.42 -17.30
CA ALA A 201 7.57 5.70 -17.79
C ALA A 201 6.28 6.15 -17.10
N SER A 202 5.33 5.23 -16.89
CA SER A 202 4.06 5.53 -16.22
C SER A 202 4.23 5.89 -14.73
N ALA A 203 5.33 5.46 -14.11
CA ALA A 203 5.64 5.79 -12.72
C ALA A 203 6.22 7.21 -12.54
N VAL A 204 6.69 7.86 -13.61
CA VAL A 204 7.20 9.24 -13.59
C VAL A 204 6.02 10.20 -13.65
N ALA A 205 5.34 10.38 -12.52
CA ALA A 205 4.24 11.32 -12.38
C ALA A 205 4.43 12.21 -11.15
N ARG A 206 3.94 13.47 -11.24
CA ARG A 206 3.94 14.40 -10.12
C ARG A 206 3.07 13.83 -9.00
N GLY A 207 3.65 13.65 -7.82
CA GLY A 207 2.93 13.13 -6.63
C GLY A 207 3.34 11.72 -6.21
N ASN A 208 3.99 10.94 -7.10
CA ASN A 208 4.48 9.61 -6.77
C ASN A 208 5.69 9.66 -5.83
N ASP A 209 5.88 8.61 -5.04
CA ASP A 209 7.06 8.48 -4.16
C ASP A 209 8.37 8.49 -4.97
N ILE A 210 9.26 9.47 -4.67
CA ILE A 210 10.53 9.67 -5.38
C ILE A 210 11.44 8.43 -5.24
N GLY A 211 11.43 7.77 -4.07
CA GLY A 211 12.22 6.56 -3.84
C GLY A 211 11.81 5.45 -4.80
N VAL A 212 10.50 5.25 -5.00
CA VAL A 212 9.96 4.29 -5.96
C VAL A 212 10.23 4.70 -7.41
N GLN A 213 10.13 5.99 -7.75
CA GLN A 213 10.46 6.50 -9.10
C GLN A 213 11.91 6.23 -9.49
N ILE A 214 12.84 6.33 -8.54
CA ILE A 214 14.26 6.01 -8.75
C ILE A 214 14.48 4.49 -8.74
N GLY A 215 13.81 3.78 -7.82
CA GLY A 215 13.99 2.34 -7.64
C GLY A 215 13.47 1.50 -8.80
N LEU A 216 12.36 1.88 -9.43
CA LEU A 216 11.76 1.16 -10.56
C LEU A 216 12.75 1.00 -11.72
N PRO A 217 13.37 2.07 -12.25
CA PRO A 217 14.45 1.96 -13.24
C PRO A 217 15.61 1.08 -12.78
N ILE A 218 16.04 1.21 -11.51
CA ILE A 218 17.14 0.41 -10.96
C ILE A 218 16.82 -1.10 -11.02
N ILE A 219 15.60 -1.51 -10.69
CA ILE A 219 15.14 -2.90 -10.80
C ILE A 219 14.91 -3.31 -12.27
N ALA A 220 14.47 -2.38 -13.12
CA ALA A 220 14.24 -2.65 -14.54
C ALA A 220 15.52 -2.97 -15.31
N ILE A 221 16.65 -2.34 -14.96
CA ILE A 221 17.94 -2.51 -15.66
C ILE A 221 18.34 -3.99 -15.81
N PRO A 222 18.44 -4.83 -14.75
CA PRO A 222 18.79 -6.24 -14.93
C PRO A 222 17.78 -6.99 -15.82
N LEU A 223 16.49 -6.70 -15.71
CA LEU A 223 15.46 -7.33 -16.56
C LEU A 223 15.68 -6.97 -18.04
N LEU A 224 16.00 -5.71 -18.33
CA LEU A 224 16.27 -5.22 -19.68
C LEU A 224 17.60 -5.74 -20.24
N ILE A 225 18.64 -5.86 -19.42
CA ILE A 225 19.91 -6.47 -19.82
C ILE A 225 19.67 -7.92 -20.23
N HIS A 226 18.86 -8.67 -19.47
CA HIS A 226 18.51 -10.03 -19.83
C HIS A 226 17.82 -10.10 -21.20
N THR A 227 16.76 -9.31 -21.42
CA THR A 227 16.09 -9.28 -22.73
C THR A 227 17.01 -8.85 -23.87
N SER A 228 17.95 -7.92 -23.60
CA SER A 228 18.94 -7.49 -24.60
C SER A 228 19.90 -8.61 -24.94
N ALA A 229 20.32 -9.40 -23.94
CA ALA A 229 21.15 -10.57 -24.17
C ALA A 229 20.42 -11.63 -25.00
N ALA A 230 19.14 -11.91 -24.68
CA ALA A 230 18.31 -12.86 -25.41
C ALA A 230 18.07 -12.45 -26.88
N LEU A 231 17.75 -11.17 -27.13
CA LEU A 231 17.56 -10.65 -28.48
C LEU A 231 18.90 -10.61 -29.25
N GLY A 232 19.97 -10.13 -28.61
CA GLY A 232 21.28 -10.06 -29.24
C GLY A 232 21.86 -11.42 -29.57
N ALA A 233 21.60 -12.44 -28.74
CA ALA A 233 21.96 -13.83 -29.00
C ALA A 233 21.33 -14.38 -30.29
N VAL A 234 20.22 -13.83 -30.76
CA VAL A 234 19.57 -14.26 -32.01
C VAL A 234 19.90 -13.37 -33.19
N PHE A 235 19.99 -12.05 -32.99
CA PHE A 235 20.13 -11.10 -34.10
C PHE A 235 21.54 -10.54 -34.30
N VAL A 236 22.38 -10.52 -33.26
CA VAL A 236 23.64 -9.76 -33.28
C VAL A 236 24.87 -10.67 -33.10
N TRP A 237 24.80 -11.68 -32.23
CA TRP A 237 25.90 -12.61 -31.95
C TRP A 237 25.44 -14.08 -31.81
N PRO A 238 24.88 -14.69 -32.87
CA PRO A 238 24.42 -16.09 -32.82
C PRO A 238 25.51 -17.10 -32.48
N ASP A 239 26.75 -16.87 -32.93
CA ASP A 239 27.85 -17.83 -32.77
C ASP A 239 28.67 -17.63 -31.48
N ASN A 240 28.52 -16.49 -30.79
CA ASN A 240 29.34 -16.08 -29.64
C ASN A 240 28.50 -15.95 -28.35
N GLN A 241 27.50 -16.81 -28.17
CA GLN A 241 26.63 -16.79 -26.99
C GLN A 241 27.37 -17.20 -25.71
N PHE A 242 28.28 -18.17 -25.81
CA PHE A 242 28.98 -18.76 -24.67
C PHE A 242 30.37 -18.15 -24.43
N ASP A 243 31.01 -17.66 -25.50
CA ASP A 243 32.32 -17.01 -25.46
C ASP A 243 32.22 -15.65 -26.17
N GLY A 244 32.24 -14.55 -25.41
CA GLY A 244 32.20 -13.19 -25.97
C GLY A 244 31.10 -12.28 -25.38
N PRO A 245 30.52 -11.36 -26.18
CA PRO A 245 29.63 -10.31 -25.69
C PRO A 245 28.39 -10.81 -24.93
N GLY A 246 27.88 -12.00 -25.25
CA GLY A 246 26.77 -12.62 -24.54
C GLY A 246 27.11 -12.98 -23.09
N ALA A 247 28.27 -13.59 -22.86
CA ALA A 247 28.77 -13.93 -21.53
C ALA A 247 29.06 -12.68 -20.69
N ASP A 248 29.61 -11.62 -21.32
CA ASP A 248 29.84 -10.34 -20.68
C ASP A 248 28.52 -9.68 -20.26
N LEU A 249 27.51 -9.66 -21.14
CA LEU A 249 26.18 -9.13 -20.81
C LEU A 249 25.50 -9.89 -19.68
N SER A 250 25.61 -11.23 -19.66
CA SER A 250 25.10 -12.04 -18.55
C SER A 250 25.76 -11.64 -17.23
N SER A 251 27.09 -11.54 -17.22
CA SER A 251 27.87 -11.09 -16.07
C SER A 251 27.50 -9.69 -15.60
N ILE A 252 27.32 -8.75 -16.53
CA ILE A 252 26.90 -7.36 -16.23
C ILE A 252 25.50 -7.36 -15.60
N GLY A 253 24.57 -8.15 -16.11
CA GLY A 253 23.22 -8.17 -15.55
C GLY A 253 23.14 -8.83 -14.18
N VAL A 254 23.99 -9.82 -13.86
CA VAL A 254 24.12 -10.34 -12.49
C VAL A 254 24.66 -9.24 -11.53
N ILE A 255 25.62 -8.44 -11.97
CA ILE A 255 26.10 -7.29 -11.18
C ILE A 255 24.99 -6.25 -11.01
N ALA A 256 24.24 -5.95 -12.07
CA ALA A 256 23.11 -5.03 -12.02
C ALA A 256 22.02 -5.52 -11.05
N LEU A 257 21.78 -6.83 -10.99
CA LEU A 257 20.87 -7.45 -10.02
C LEU A 257 21.34 -7.22 -8.58
N ALA A 258 22.63 -7.43 -8.31
CA ALA A 258 23.22 -7.17 -6.99
C ALA A 258 23.10 -5.69 -6.60
N ILE A 259 23.40 -4.77 -7.53
CA ILE A 259 23.24 -3.32 -7.31
C ILE A 259 21.78 -2.98 -7.02
N ALA A 260 20.83 -3.55 -7.76
CA ALA A 260 19.40 -3.31 -7.50
C ALA A 260 18.96 -3.79 -6.11
N ALA A 261 19.46 -4.95 -5.67
CA ALA A 261 19.22 -5.45 -4.33
C ALA A 261 19.84 -4.57 -3.23
N LEU A 262 21.04 -4.03 -3.44
CA LEU A 262 21.70 -3.08 -2.53
C LEU A 262 21.02 -1.71 -2.49
N ALA A 263 20.46 -1.25 -3.61
CA ALA A 263 19.70 0.00 -3.69
C ALA A 263 18.30 -0.12 -3.07
N SER A 264 17.76 -1.35 -2.98
CA SER A 264 16.38 -1.59 -2.54
C SER A 264 15.99 -0.95 -1.19
N PRO A 265 16.84 -0.92 -0.14
CA PRO A 265 16.50 -0.27 1.13
C PRO A 265 16.28 1.24 0.96
N TYR A 266 17.04 1.88 0.08
CA TYR A 266 16.99 3.32 -0.14
C TYR A 266 15.79 3.74 -0.97
N CYS A 267 15.32 2.87 -1.87
CA CYS A 267 14.21 3.15 -2.77
C CYS A 267 12.85 2.74 -2.19
N PHE A 268 12.76 1.59 -1.52
CA PHE A 268 11.48 0.94 -1.24
C PHE A 268 11.10 0.89 0.23
N ALA A 269 12.04 1.09 1.14
CA ALA A 269 11.78 0.94 2.57
C ALA A 269 10.77 1.98 3.10
N PRO A 270 10.03 1.65 4.17
CA PRO A 270 9.09 2.57 4.78
C PRO A 270 9.76 3.84 5.31
N ARG A 271 9.06 4.98 5.22
CA ARG A 271 9.51 6.28 5.73
C ARG A 271 8.84 6.64 7.07
N PRO A 272 9.52 7.41 7.95
CA PRO A 272 10.90 7.91 7.80
C PRO A 272 11.93 6.80 7.96
N PHE A 273 12.96 6.80 7.08
CA PHE A 273 13.94 5.71 6.95
C PHE A 273 14.70 5.43 8.24
N ALA A 274 15.04 6.47 9.02
CA ALA A 274 15.71 6.32 10.31
C ALA A 274 14.94 5.41 11.29
N ARG A 275 13.59 5.45 11.25
CA ARG A 275 12.75 4.55 12.05
C ARG A 275 12.69 3.14 11.47
N ALA A 276 12.80 2.98 10.16
CA ALA A 276 12.82 1.66 9.55
C ALA A 276 14.14 0.95 9.88
N VAL A 277 15.29 1.63 9.74
CA VAL A 277 16.64 1.09 10.02
C VAL A 277 16.80 0.62 11.45
N THR A 278 16.17 1.29 12.40
CA THR A 278 16.28 0.97 13.84
C THR A 278 15.32 -0.13 14.30
N ARG A 279 14.44 -0.67 13.44
CA ARG A 279 13.55 -1.77 13.83
C ARG A 279 14.36 -3.05 13.98
N PRO A 280 14.32 -3.72 15.15
CA PRO A 280 15.13 -4.92 15.37
C PRO A 280 14.71 -6.09 14.48
N GLY A 281 13.42 -6.22 14.16
CA GLY A 281 12.89 -7.32 13.34
C GLY A 281 13.59 -7.45 11.98
N PRO A 282 13.52 -6.44 11.09
CA PRO A 282 14.19 -6.50 9.79
C PRO A 282 15.70 -6.72 9.89
N VAL A 283 16.36 -6.13 10.89
CA VAL A 283 17.81 -6.30 11.11
C VAL A 283 18.14 -7.75 11.45
N VAL A 284 17.40 -8.36 12.39
CA VAL A 284 17.60 -9.77 12.76
C VAL A 284 17.37 -10.70 11.58
N ILE A 285 16.33 -10.45 10.76
CA ILE A 285 16.06 -11.25 9.56
C ILE A 285 17.22 -11.13 8.55
N ALA A 286 17.69 -9.90 8.30
CA ALA A 286 18.80 -9.65 7.38
C ALA A 286 20.10 -10.33 7.82
N MET A 287 20.45 -10.18 9.11
CA MET A 287 21.61 -10.84 9.70
C MET A 287 21.47 -12.36 9.65
N GLY A 288 20.29 -12.90 9.93
CA GLY A 288 20.01 -14.34 9.85
C GLY A 288 20.17 -14.89 8.43
N ALA A 289 19.62 -14.19 7.43
CA ALA A 289 19.76 -14.57 6.02
C ALA A 289 21.23 -14.55 5.56
N ALA A 290 21.98 -13.50 5.92
CA ALA A 290 23.39 -13.38 5.60
C ALA A 290 24.25 -14.45 6.29
N ALA A 291 24.03 -14.67 7.59
CA ALA A 291 24.77 -15.66 8.37
C ALA A 291 24.49 -17.08 7.89
N LEU A 292 23.21 -17.42 7.63
CA LEU A 292 22.84 -18.72 7.08
C LEU A 292 23.46 -18.91 5.69
N GLY A 293 23.37 -17.90 4.81
CA GLY A 293 24.01 -17.92 3.50
C GLY A 293 25.52 -18.15 3.59
N ALA A 294 26.21 -17.47 4.51
CA ALA A 294 27.65 -17.63 4.72
C ALA A 294 28.02 -19.02 5.27
N ILE A 295 27.24 -19.56 6.22
CA ILE A 295 27.45 -20.91 6.77
C ILE A 295 27.25 -21.95 5.67
N LEU A 296 26.16 -21.84 4.90
CA LEU A 296 25.88 -22.76 3.79
C LEU A 296 26.93 -22.67 2.69
N ALA A 297 27.35 -21.46 2.31
CA ALA A 297 28.41 -21.27 1.32
C ALA A 297 29.74 -21.84 1.81
N ARG A 298 30.04 -21.75 3.12
CA ARG A 298 31.26 -22.34 3.68
C ARG A 298 31.21 -23.87 3.74
N ALA A 299 30.06 -24.44 4.08
CA ALA A 299 29.93 -25.89 4.30
C ALA A 299 29.60 -26.68 3.03
N TYR A 300 28.84 -26.08 2.11
CA TYR A 300 28.22 -26.74 0.95
C TYR A 300 28.26 -25.85 -0.30
N TYR A 301 29.40 -25.22 -0.56
CA TYR A 301 29.54 -24.25 -1.65
C TYR A 301 29.00 -24.73 -3.01
N PRO A 302 29.35 -25.94 -3.52
CA PRO A 302 28.88 -26.37 -4.85
C PRO A 302 27.35 -26.50 -4.90
N SER A 303 26.72 -27.02 -3.84
CA SER A 303 25.26 -27.13 -3.75
C SER A 303 24.60 -25.75 -3.68
N VAL A 304 25.21 -24.78 -3.00
CA VAL A 304 24.71 -23.39 -2.94
C VAL A 304 24.85 -22.70 -4.29
N ALA A 305 25.99 -22.84 -4.96
CA ALA A 305 26.22 -22.31 -6.30
C ALA A 305 25.19 -22.86 -7.31
N LYS A 306 24.99 -24.18 -7.30
CA LYS A 306 23.97 -24.84 -8.12
C LYS A 306 22.55 -24.40 -7.77
N ALA A 307 22.22 -24.28 -6.49
CA ALA A 307 20.92 -23.79 -6.04
C ALA A 307 20.66 -22.34 -6.47
N ALA A 308 21.66 -21.47 -6.41
CA ALA A 308 21.55 -20.07 -6.82
C ALA A 308 21.31 -19.96 -8.33
N SER A 309 22.04 -20.74 -9.14
CA SER A 309 21.81 -20.83 -10.59
C SER A 309 20.40 -21.33 -10.89
N LEU A 310 19.94 -22.41 -10.25
CA LEU A 310 18.62 -22.99 -10.52
C LEU A 310 17.45 -22.11 -10.02
N ALA A 311 17.56 -21.52 -8.83
CA ALA A 311 16.47 -20.78 -8.21
C ALA A 311 16.28 -19.40 -8.85
N ILE A 312 17.39 -18.66 -8.99
CA ILE A 312 17.39 -17.24 -9.33
C ILE A 312 18.29 -16.92 -10.54
N GLY A 313 18.88 -17.92 -11.20
CA GLY A 313 19.69 -17.74 -12.41
C GLY A 313 21.00 -16.97 -12.18
N VAL A 314 21.50 -16.97 -10.95
CA VAL A 314 22.83 -16.43 -10.63
C VAL A 314 23.85 -17.54 -10.81
N GLU A 315 24.55 -17.51 -11.94
CA GLU A 315 25.62 -18.45 -12.22
C GLU A 315 26.83 -18.17 -11.33
N MET A 316 27.23 -19.18 -10.57
CA MET A 316 28.42 -19.16 -9.72
C MET A 316 29.27 -20.36 -10.11
N ASN A 317 30.59 -20.20 -10.13
CA ASN A 317 31.49 -21.31 -10.42
C ASN A 317 31.33 -22.40 -9.35
N GLU A 318 30.98 -23.64 -9.72
CA GLU A 318 30.79 -24.73 -8.74
C GLU A 318 32.13 -25.28 -8.18
N GLN A 319 33.23 -25.09 -8.91
CA GLN A 319 34.54 -25.65 -8.57
C GLN A 319 35.35 -24.75 -7.63
N GLN A 320 35.11 -23.44 -7.69
CA GLN A 320 35.85 -22.46 -6.90
C GLN A 320 34.93 -21.36 -6.37
N ALA A 321 35.16 -20.95 -5.13
CA ALA A 321 34.46 -19.82 -4.52
C ALA A 321 34.53 -18.56 -5.40
N ASP A 322 33.37 -18.11 -5.84
CA ASP A 322 33.21 -16.89 -6.63
C ASP A 322 33.76 -15.69 -5.83
N PRO A 323 34.68 -14.87 -6.41
CA PRO A 323 35.22 -13.69 -5.75
C PRO A 323 34.14 -12.67 -5.35
N ARG A 324 32.95 -12.73 -5.96
CA ARG A 324 31.80 -11.85 -5.70
C ARG A 324 30.87 -12.37 -4.61
N LEU A 325 31.16 -13.53 -3.99
CA LEU A 325 30.30 -14.13 -2.96
C LEU A 325 29.93 -13.15 -1.83
N ALA A 326 30.88 -12.33 -1.38
CA ALA A 326 30.64 -11.31 -0.35
C ALA A 326 29.60 -10.26 -0.79
N LEU A 327 29.67 -9.83 -2.06
CA LEU A 327 28.69 -8.92 -2.65
C LEU A 327 27.30 -9.56 -2.71
N TYR A 328 27.22 -10.83 -3.09
CA TYR A 328 25.95 -11.57 -3.14
C TYR A 328 25.32 -11.74 -1.76
N LEU A 329 26.12 -12.06 -0.74
CA LEU A 329 25.64 -12.16 0.65
C LEU A 329 25.15 -10.81 1.18
N LEU A 330 25.85 -9.72 0.85
CA LEU A 330 25.41 -8.36 1.21
C LEU A 330 24.09 -8.00 0.50
N ALA A 331 23.98 -8.27 -0.80
CA ALA A 331 22.76 -8.06 -1.58
C ALA A 331 21.57 -8.87 -1.04
N LEU A 332 21.81 -10.13 -0.62
CA LEU A 332 20.81 -10.96 0.04
C LEU A 332 20.37 -10.33 1.37
N ALA A 333 21.31 -9.85 2.18
CA ALA A 333 21.03 -9.22 3.46
C ALA A 333 20.18 -7.94 3.29
N THR A 334 20.56 -7.06 2.35
CA THR A 334 19.83 -5.82 2.09
C THR A 334 18.44 -6.10 1.54
N LEU A 335 18.29 -7.08 0.66
CA LEU A 335 16.99 -7.46 0.12
C LEU A 335 16.08 -8.07 1.19
N ALA A 336 16.60 -8.98 2.02
CA ALA A 336 15.88 -9.57 3.14
C ALA A 336 15.42 -8.49 4.13
N TRP A 337 16.30 -7.52 4.41
CA TRP A 337 15.96 -6.35 5.22
C TRP A 337 14.82 -5.53 4.62
N THR A 338 14.88 -5.23 3.31
CA THR A 338 13.86 -4.44 2.60
C THR A 338 12.51 -5.16 2.61
N LEU A 339 12.49 -6.45 2.28
CA LEU A 339 11.27 -7.26 2.27
C LEU A 339 10.63 -7.35 3.65
N ALA A 340 11.43 -7.62 4.70
CA ALA A 340 10.95 -7.64 6.08
C ALA A 340 10.40 -6.27 6.52
N SER A 341 11.11 -5.20 6.19
CA SER A 341 10.68 -3.83 6.49
C SER A 341 9.36 -3.48 5.81
N CYS A 342 9.20 -3.86 4.53
CA CYS A 342 7.96 -3.67 3.78
C CYS A 342 6.83 -4.52 4.33
N ALA A 343 7.07 -5.79 4.71
CA ALA A 343 6.07 -6.68 5.30
C ALA A 343 5.48 -6.12 6.62
N TRP A 344 6.32 -5.48 7.43
CA TRP A 344 5.94 -4.80 8.67
C TRP A 344 5.62 -3.31 8.51
N ALA A 345 5.50 -2.82 7.28
CA ALA A 345 5.10 -1.44 7.05
C ALA A 345 3.66 -1.21 7.52
N ALA A 346 3.40 -0.06 8.12
CA ALA A 346 2.04 0.33 8.49
C ALA A 346 1.21 0.70 7.24
N SER A 347 1.85 1.34 6.25
CA SER A 347 1.28 1.64 4.93
C SER A 347 0.96 0.36 4.14
N ALA A 348 -0.25 0.28 3.59
CA ALA A 348 -0.66 -0.82 2.71
C ALA A 348 0.10 -0.78 1.38
N ALA A 349 0.32 0.41 0.82
CA ALA A 349 1.14 0.61 -0.37
C ALA A 349 2.58 0.09 -0.19
N ARG A 350 3.24 0.33 0.96
CA ARG A 350 4.58 -0.22 1.23
C ARG A 350 4.58 -1.75 1.34
N ARG A 351 3.57 -2.34 1.97
CA ARG A 351 3.39 -3.81 1.95
C ARG A 351 3.23 -4.33 0.53
N GLN A 352 2.46 -3.64 -0.31
CA GLN A 352 2.30 -3.99 -1.71
C GLN A 352 3.60 -3.87 -2.51
N ILE A 353 4.44 -2.86 -2.23
CA ILE A 353 5.80 -2.75 -2.81
C ILE A 353 6.64 -3.96 -2.41
N GLY A 354 6.60 -4.37 -1.14
CA GLY A 354 7.28 -5.57 -0.66
C GLY A 354 6.84 -6.83 -1.42
N LEU A 355 5.53 -7.04 -1.59
CA LEU A 355 4.98 -8.13 -2.40
C LEU A 355 5.45 -8.07 -3.85
N GLY A 356 5.44 -6.87 -4.45
CA GLY A 356 5.91 -6.67 -5.82
C GLY A 356 7.39 -7.01 -5.98
N LEU A 357 8.23 -6.58 -5.04
CA LEU A 357 9.66 -6.90 -5.00
C LEU A 357 9.89 -8.41 -4.83
N SER A 358 9.07 -9.10 -4.04
CA SER A 358 9.13 -10.56 -3.93
C SER A 358 8.81 -11.24 -5.26
N PHE A 359 7.83 -10.77 -6.03
CA PHE A 359 7.55 -11.36 -7.35
C PHE A 359 8.66 -11.13 -8.37
N VAL A 360 9.30 -9.95 -8.35
CA VAL A 360 10.50 -9.72 -9.18
C VAL A 360 11.60 -10.72 -8.81
N LEU A 361 11.85 -10.92 -7.51
CA LEU A 361 12.85 -11.87 -7.03
C LEU A 361 12.54 -13.32 -7.43
N LEU A 362 11.28 -13.76 -7.25
CA LEU A 362 10.84 -15.12 -7.56
C LEU A 362 10.80 -15.42 -9.07
N GLY A 363 10.73 -14.39 -9.91
CA GLY A 363 10.95 -14.55 -11.35
C GLY A 363 12.36 -15.04 -11.68
N GLY A 364 13.37 -14.66 -10.87
CA GLY A 364 14.77 -14.96 -11.12
C GLY A 364 15.36 -14.16 -12.29
N TYR A 365 16.66 -14.32 -12.51
CA TYR A 365 17.44 -13.70 -13.57
C TYR A 365 17.86 -14.78 -14.58
N GLY A 366 17.03 -15.07 -15.58
CA GLY A 366 17.32 -16.14 -16.54
C GLY A 366 16.14 -16.56 -17.42
N PHE A 367 14.92 -16.20 -17.00
CA PHE A 367 13.68 -16.27 -17.80
C PHE A 367 13.46 -17.51 -18.68
N HIS A 368 13.93 -18.67 -18.24
CA HIS A 368 13.78 -19.94 -18.96
C HIS A 368 12.32 -20.35 -19.21
N TRP A 369 11.38 -19.86 -18.39
CA TRP A 369 9.98 -20.27 -18.42
C TRP A 369 9.04 -19.07 -18.45
N SER A 370 7.86 -19.24 -19.04
CA SER A 370 6.86 -18.18 -19.18
C SER A 370 6.49 -17.46 -17.87
N HIS A 371 6.36 -18.21 -16.78
CA HIS A 371 6.03 -17.62 -15.48
C HIS A 371 7.18 -16.76 -14.90
N HIS A 372 8.41 -16.94 -15.36
CA HIS A 372 9.54 -16.05 -15.02
C HIS A 372 9.35 -14.65 -15.61
N TYR A 373 8.58 -14.47 -16.69
CA TYR A 373 8.20 -13.14 -17.21
C TYR A 373 7.00 -12.58 -16.45
N LEU A 374 6.02 -13.43 -16.15
CA LEU A 374 4.77 -13.03 -15.51
C LEU A 374 4.99 -12.46 -14.11
N LEU A 375 5.83 -13.10 -13.28
CA LEU A 375 6.06 -12.64 -11.89
C LEU A 375 6.75 -11.27 -11.83
N PRO A 376 7.87 -11.00 -12.53
CA PRO A 376 8.48 -9.67 -12.54
C PRO A 376 7.58 -8.60 -13.15
N MET A 377 6.82 -8.89 -14.22
CA MET A 377 5.85 -7.93 -14.76
C MET A 377 4.79 -7.56 -13.73
N LEU A 378 4.19 -8.58 -13.08
CA LEU A 378 3.22 -8.36 -12.01
C LEU A 378 3.84 -7.57 -10.86
N GLY A 379 5.06 -7.91 -10.47
CA GLY A 379 5.80 -7.25 -9.40
C GLY A 379 6.08 -5.77 -9.70
N MET A 380 6.58 -5.47 -10.90
CA MET A 380 6.83 -4.10 -11.37
C MET A 380 5.54 -3.28 -11.44
N MET A 381 4.47 -3.85 -12.00
CA MET A 381 3.15 -3.21 -12.04
C MET A 381 2.63 -2.93 -10.62
N MET A 382 2.78 -3.88 -9.70
CA MET A 382 2.38 -3.71 -8.29
C MET A 382 3.14 -2.58 -7.59
N ILE A 383 4.44 -2.45 -7.85
CA ILE A 383 5.30 -1.38 -7.30
C ILE A 383 4.85 -0.02 -7.87
N ALA A 384 4.65 0.08 -9.19
CA ALA A 384 4.21 1.31 -9.84
C ALA A 384 2.81 1.77 -9.36
N ASP A 385 1.86 0.84 -9.21
CA ASP A 385 0.53 1.14 -8.65
C ASP A 385 0.59 1.62 -7.21
N ALA A 386 1.49 1.04 -6.41
CA ALA A 386 1.68 1.45 -5.03
C ALA A 386 2.35 2.83 -4.92
N ALA A 387 3.24 3.19 -5.85
CA ALA A 387 3.99 4.46 -5.85
C ALA A 387 3.09 5.69 -5.72
N ARG A 388 1.89 5.65 -6.32
CA ARG A 388 0.86 6.70 -6.25
C ARG A 388 0.30 6.90 -4.85
N ARG A 389 0.15 5.81 -4.09
CA ARG A 389 -0.52 5.79 -2.78
C ARG A 389 0.45 5.84 -1.60
N VAL A 390 1.73 5.51 -1.81
CA VAL A 390 2.74 5.48 -0.74
C VAL A 390 2.72 6.75 0.11
N ARG A 391 2.73 7.93 -0.53
CA ARG A 391 2.76 9.20 0.20
C ARG A 391 1.53 9.36 1.08
N GLU A 392 0.33 9.12 0.54
CA GLU A 392 -0.94 9.25 1.25
C GLU A 392 -1.06 8.21 2.38
N ASP A 393 -0.72 6.95 2.09
CA ASP A 393 -0.74 5.86 3.06
C ASP A 393 0.29 6.05 4.17
N GLU A 394 1.49 6.53 3.88
CA GLU A 394 2.51 6.80 4.91
C GLU A 394 2.11 8.01 5.76
N VAL A 395 1.54 9.04 5.14
CA VAL A 395 0.94 10.17 5.86
C VAL A 395 -0.19 9.70 6.78
N ALA A 396 -1.04 8.78 6.32
CA ALA A 396 -2.14 8.21 7.10
C ALA A 396 -1.68 7.20 8.17
N ALA A 397 -0.61 6.45 7.91
CA ALA A 397 -0.11 5.36 8.76
C ALA A 397 1.05 5.76 9.68
N MET A 398 1.58 6.99 9.56
CA MET A 398 2.39 7.59 10.61
C MET A 398 1.60 7.46 11.91
N PRO A 399 2.19 6.89 12.99
CA PRO A 399 1.51 6.82 14.26
C PRO A 399 0.99 8.22 14.54
N LEU A 400 -0.31 8.31 14.78
CA LEU A 400 -1.00 9.46 15.35
C LEU A 400 -0.51 9.70 16.79
N ALA A 401 0.81 9.58 17.04
CA ALA A 401 1.48 10.40 18.03
C ALA A 401 1.35 11.81 17.47
N SER A 402 0.18 12.38 17.74
CA SER A 402 -0.13 13.76 17.54
C SER A 402 1.10 14.60 17.80
N GLU A 403 1.44 15.48 16.86
CA GLU A 403 2.32 16.59 17.17
C GLU A 403 1.70 17.50 18.25
N THR A 404 0.42 17.26 18.57
CA THR A 404 -0.30 17.89 19.65
C THR A 404 -0.04 17.21 21.00
N PRO A 405 0.15 17.99 22.08
CA PRO A 405 0.37 17.46 23.41
C PRO A 405 -0.90 16.79 23.99
N PRO A 406 -0.75 15.79 24.89
CA PRO A 406 -1.90 15.16 25.54
C PRO A 406 -2.62 16.15 26.45
N ILE A 407 -3.95 16.16 26.36
CA ILE A 407 -4.82 17.03 27.17
C ILE A 407 -5.54 16.16 28.21
N PRO A 408 -5.52 16.53 29.50
CA PRO A 408 -6.30 15.84 30.53
C PRO A 408 -7.81 15.89 30.24
N ASP A 409 -8.52 14.81 30.54
CA ASP A 409 -9.97 14.72 30.27
C ASP A 409 -10.79 15.79 31.01
N THR A 410 -10.36 16.19 32.21
CA THR A 410 -10.97 17.28 32.98
C THR A 410 -10.85 18.61 32.25
N THR A 411 -9.64 18.96 31.78
CA THR A 411 -9.38 20.16 30.99
C THR A 411 -10.18 20.14 29.68
N TRP A 412 -10.24 18.98 29.01
CA TRP A 412 -11.00 18.81 27.77
C TRP A 412 -12.50 19.03 27.97
N SER A 413 -13.07 18.49 29.05
CA SER A 413 -14.48 18.67 29.39
C SER A 413 -14.81 20.14 29.63
N THR A 414 -13.95 20.86 30.37
CA THR A 414 -14.12 22.30 30.63
C THR A 414 -14.02 23.13 29.36
N TYR A 415 -13.06 22.83 28.49
CA TYR A 415 -12.92 23.48 27.18
C TYR A 415 -14.15 23.25 26.30
N THR A 416 -14.63 22.01 26.21
CA THR A 416 -15.83 21.66 25.43
C THR A 416 -17.05 22.40 25.95
N GLY A 417 -17.22 22.50 27.27
CA GLY A 417 -18.29 23.29 27.88
C GLY A 417 -18.24 24.78 27.49
N ALA A 418 -17.04 25.37 27.49
CA ALA A 418 -16.85 26.76 27.05
C ALA A 418 -17.16 26.96 25.56
N VAL A 419 -16.75 26.02 24.69
CA VAL A 419 -17.08 26.04 23.26
C VAL A 419 -18.59 25.94 23.04
N VAL A 420 -19.28 25.02 23.73
CA VAL A 420 -20.74 24.87 23.65
C VAL A 420 -21.45 26.16 24.07
N GLN A 421 -21.04 26.78 25.18
CA GLN A 421 -21.61 28.07 25.59
C GLN A 421 -21.34 29.17 24.55
N GLY A 422 -20.14 29.21 23.99
CA GLY A 422 -19.80 30.17 22.95
C GLY A 422 -20.64 30.00 21.68
N LEU A 423 -20.85 28.76 21.24
CA LEU A 423 -21.63 28.43 20.05
C LEU A 423 -23.13 28.72 20.20
N LYS A 424 -23.68 28.69 21.42
CA LYS A 424 -25.09 29.08 21.68
C LYS A 424 -25.41 30.53 21.30
N ARG A 425 -24.39 31.39 21.07
CA ARG A 425 -24.59 32.75 20.55
C ARG A 425 -24.92 32.77 19.06
N ILE A 426 -24.58 31.72 18.33
CA ILE A 426 -24.66 31.66 16.86
C ILE A 426 -25.60 30.54 16.41
N LEU A 427 -25.68 29.44 17.18
CA LEU A 427 -26.44 28.24 16.86
C LEU A 427 -27.61 28.06 17.85
N SER A 428 -28.75 27.58 17.37
CA SER A 428 -29.84 27.03 18.18
C SER A 428 -29.61 25.55 18.53
N ASP A 429 -30.24 25.08 19.61
CA ASP A 429 -30.26 23.67 20.04
C ASP A 429 -28.88 22.98 20.10
N VAL A 430 -27.91 23.68 20.71
CA VAL A 430 -26.54 23.18 20.80
C VAL A 430 -26.42 22.04 21.82
N HIS A 431 -26.05 20.86 21.34
CA HIS A 431 -25.77 19.68 22.15
C HIS A 431 -24.35 19.20 21.93
N SER A 432 -23.76 18.56 22.94
CA SER A 432 -22.46 17.92 22.82
C SER A 432 -22.50 16.49 23.34
N LEU A 433 -21.80 15.60 22.65
CA LEU A 433 -21.67 14.18 22.98
C LEU A 433 -20.20 13.79 22.84
N THR A 434 -19.61 13.23 23.89
CA THR A 434 -18.27 12.64 23.80
C THR A 434 -18.38 11.12 23.88
N THR A 435 -17.88 10.44 22.85
CA THR A 435 -17.86 8.98 22.77
C THR A 435 -16.43 8.47 22.86
N ARG A 436 -16.22 7.37 23.58
CA ARG A 436 -14.91 6.69 23.65
C ARG A 436 -14.96 5.43 22.80
N GLY A 437 -14.08 5.35 21.81
CA GLY A 437 -13.86 4.19 20.96
C GLY A 437 -12.75 3.28 21.50
N GLU A 438 -12.47 2.20 20.76
CA GLU A 438 -11.34 1.31 21.07
C GLU A 438 -9.99 1.99 20.77
N GLY A 439 -8.93 1.57 21.48
CA GLY A 439 -7.57 2.03 21.22
C GLY A 439 -7.26 3.46 21.64
N GLY A 440 -7.97 3.99 22.65
CA GLY A 440 -7.74 5.35 23.16
C GLY A 440 -8.37 6.46 22.31
N LEU A 441 -9.09 6.11 21.24
CA LEU A 441 -9.80 7.07 20.40
C LEU A 441 -11.00 7.65 21.15
N VAL A 442 -11.13 8.97 21.14
CA VAL A 442 -12.25 9.70 21.74
C VAL A 442 -12.75 10.70 20.70
N SER A 443 -14.07 10.72 20.47
CA SER A 443 -14.71 11.65 19.54
C SER A 443 -15.69 12.54 20.30
N THR A 444 -15.41 13.84 20.34
CA THR A 444 -16.34 14.85 20.86
C THR A 444 -17.09 15.46 19.68
N VAL A 445 -18.40 15.32 19.67
CA VAL A 445 -19.29 15.85 18.63
C VAL A 445 -20.16 16.94 19.27
N ILE A 446 -20.18 18.12 18.65
CA ILE A 446 -21.07 19.23 18.99
C ILE A 446 -22.00 19.43 17.80
N VAL A 447 -23.29 19.39 18.05
CA VAL A 447 -24.33 19.61 17.03
C VAL A 447 -25.14 20.85 17.40
N GLY A 448 -25.62 21.56 16.40
CA GLY A 448 -26.55 22.68 16.53
C GLY A 448 -27.11 23.05 15.17
N GLU A 449 -27.88 24.13 15.11
CA GLU A 449 -28.48 24.61 13.87
C GLU A 449 -28.26 26.12 13.72
N ALA A 450 -28.03 26.59 12.49
CA ALA A 450 -28.05 28.01 12.17
C ALA A 450 -28.85 28.26 10.90
N ALA A 451 -29.92 29.04 11.01
CA ALA A 451 -30.77 29.44 9.88
C ALA A 451 -31.24 28.24 9.01
N GLY A 452 -31.69 27.14 9.63
CA GLY A 452 -32.11 25.93 8.93
C GLY A 452 -30.97 25.01 8.46
N ILE A 453 -29.71 25.36 8.71
CA ILE A 453 -28.54 24.58 8.32
C ILE A 453 -28.04 23.82 9.55
N GLN A 454 -28.03 22.48 9.48
CA GLN A 454 -27.44 21.64 10.52
C GLN A 454 -25.92 21.84 10.57
N VAL A 455 -25.39 22.08 11.75
CA VAL A 455 -23.96 22.24 12.01
C VAL A 455 -23.49 21.11 12.91
N ARG A 456 -22.45 20.39 12.48
CA ARG A 456 -21.82 19.30 13.23
C ARG A 456 -20.32 19.53 13.31
N CYS A 457 -19.82 19.85 14.49
CA CYS A 457 -18.40 19.93 14.78
C CYS A 457 -17.96 18.62 15.46
N ARG A 458 -16.97 17.93 14.91
CA ARG A 458 -16.38 16.71 15.44
C ARG A 458 -14.91 16.93 15.71
N ILE A 459 -14.47 16.62 16.92
CA ILE A 459 -13.08 16.66 17.32
C ILE A 459 -12.63 15.25 17.69
N GLU A 460 -11.62 14.77 16.98
CA GLU A 460 -11.05 13.43 17.16
C GLU A 460 -9.80 13.52 18.04
N ARG A 461 -9.73 12.69 19.08
CA ARG A 461 -8.59 12.57 19.99
C ARG A 461 -8.12 11.12 20.10
N ILE A 462 -6.83 10.90 20.30
CA ILE A 462 -6.27 9.58 20.67
C ILE A 462 -5.29 9.77 21.82
N ASP A 463 -5.42 8.95 22.87
CA ASP A 463 -4.55 9.02 24.06
C ASP A 463 -4.42 10.43 24.65
N GLY A 464 -5.52 11.19 24.59
CA GLY A 464 -5.62 12.54 25.11
C GLY A 464 -5.27 13.65 24.13
N CYS A 465 -4.66 13.33 22.99
CA CYS A 465 -4.18 14.32 22.04
C CYS A 465 -5.14 14.54 20.87
N VAL A 466 -5.24 15.77 20.36
CA VAL A 466 -6.14 16.14 19.26
C VAL A 466 -5.53 15.79 17.90
N LEU A 467 -6.31 15.09 17.07
CA LEU A 467 -5.93 14.62 15.74
C LEU A 467 -6.49 15.51 14.64
N ALA A 468 -7.78 15.82 14.72
CA ALA A 468 -8.48 16.59 13.72
C ALA A 468 -9.68 17.30 14.34
N LEU A 469 -10.00 18.46 13.76
CA LEU A 469 -11.31 19.09 13.86
C LEU A 469 -11.97 19.00 12.48
N ASP A 470 -13.22 18.57 12.46
CA ASP A 470 -14.04 18.40 11.28
C ASP A 470 -15.39 19.07 11.51
N VAL A 471 -15.76 20.04 10.69
CA VAL A 471 -17.01 20.78 10.79
C VAL A 471 -17.80 20.57 9.51
N VAL A 472 -19.00 20.01 9.62
CA VAL A 472 -19.93 19.78 8.52
C VAL A 472 -21.13 20.69 8.70
N LEU A 473 -21.49 21.42 7.65
CA LEU A 473 -22.69 22.25 7.58
C LEU A 473 -23.58 21.72 6.45
N GLY A 474 -24.81 21.34 6.76
CA GLY A 474 -25.73 20.68 5.84
C GLY A 474 -25.66 19.15 5.92
N ARG A 475 -25.82 18.48 4.77
CA ARG A 475 -25.88 17.01 4.69
C ARG A 475 -24.50 16.39 4.93
N GLU A 476 -24.47 15.20 5.52
CA GLU A 476 -23.25 14.39 5.60
C GLU A 476 -22.88 13.82 4.21
N ILE A 477 -21.65 14.08 3.76
CA ILE A 477 -21.17 13.73 2.41
C ILE A 477 -19.99 12.76 2.48
N ASP A 478 -19.98 11.80 1.55
CA ASP A 478 -18.81 10.95 1.28
C ASP A 478 -17.71 11.76 0.56
N GLU A 479 -16.53 11.86 1.19
CA GLU A 479 -15.36 12.59 0.68
C GLU A 479 -14.89 12.07 -0.70
N LEU A 480 -15.23 10.83 -1.06
CA LEU A 480 -14.88 10.23 -2.34
C LEU A 480 -15.68 10.79 -3.52
N ARG A 481 -16.82 11.46 -3.28
CA ARG A 481 -17.75 11.90 -4.33
C ARG A 481 -17.24 13.07 -5.18
N GLY A 482 -16.11 13.66 -4.82
CA GLY A 482 -15.57 14.88 -5.43
C GLY A 482 -16.39 16.11 -5.08
N ALA A 483 -15.72 17.24 -4.81
CA ALA A 483 -16.37 18.48 -4.40
C ALA A 483 -16.52 19.46 -5.58
N THR A 484 -17.55 20.32 -5.52
CA THR A 484 -17.76 21.40 -6.50
C THR A 484 -16.65 22.44 -6.39
N LEU A 485 -16.21 22.73 -5.16
CA LEU A 485 -15.11 23.64 -4.85
C LEU A 485 -14.33 23.07 -3.67
N THR A 486 -13.00 23.09 -3.78
CA THR A 486 -12.12 22.81 -2.64
C THR A 486 -11.05 23.89 -2.56
N MET A 487 -10.82 24.41 -1.35
CA MET A 487 -9.70 25.31 -1.05
C MET A 487 -8.81 24.71 0.04
N TRP A 488 -7.50 24.89 -0.10
CA TRP A 488 -6.49 24.31 0.77
C TRP A 488 -5.52 25.36 1.25
N ALA A 489 -5.40 25.50 2.58
CA ALA A 489 -4.41 26.38 3.17
C ALA A 489 -3.01 25.89 2.80
N ILE A 490 -2.19 26.81 2.29
CA ILE A 490 -0.77 26.61 2.06
C ILE A 490 -0.10 26.69 3.42
N ALA A 491 0.32 25.54 3.91
CA ALA A 491 1.01 25.43 5.19
C ALA A 491 2.35 26.20 5.14
N PRO A 492 2.70 26.97 6.19
CA PRO A 492 4.06 27.43 6.39
C PRO A 492 5.00 26.22 6.41
N ARG A 493 6.20 26.34 5.81
CA ARG A 493 7.14 25.21 5.63
C ARG A 493 7.43 24.44 6.93
N ALA A 494 7.28 25.07 8.09
CA ALA A 494 7.53 24.50 9.41
C ALA A 494 6.48 23.49 9.91
N HIS A 495 5.26 23.47 9.36
CA HIS A 495 4.15 22.65 9.89
C HIS A 495 3.78 21.46 9.00
N GLY A 496 4.65 21.08 8.06
CA GLY A 496 4.37 19.98 7.15
C GLY A 496 3.28 20.30 6.12
N ALA A 497 2.54 19.29 5.67
CA ALA A 497 1.49 19.44 4.67
C ALA A 497 0.14 19.04 5.25
N ASN A 498 -0.90 19.84 4.94
CA ASN A 498 -2.28 19.47 5.23
C ASN A 498 -2.60 18.13 4.51
N PRO A 499 -3.27 17.18 5.19
CA PRO A 499 -3.86 16.02 4.53
C PRO A 499 -4.73 16.45 3.35
N ALA A 500 -4.77 15.63 2.30
CA ALA A 500 -5.52 15.94 1.09
C ALA A 500 -7.02 16.10 1.41
N GLY A 501 -7.64 17.15 0.89
CA GLY A 501 -9.09 17.31 0.90
C GLY A 501 -9.75 16.62 -0.30
N PRO A 502 -11.09 16.63 -0.37
CA PRO A 502 -11.85 16.06 -1.47
C PRO A 502 -11.39 16.56 -2.85
N PRO A 503 -11.34 15.68 -3.87
CA PRO A 503 -10.88 16.08 -5.20
C PRO A 503 -11.84 17.07 -5.84
N ALA A 504 -11.28 18.14 -6.40
CA ALA A 504 -11.96 19.12 -7.25
C ALA A 504 -11.03 19.55 -8.38
N ALA A 505 -11.58 19.94 -9.53
CA ALA A 505 -10.82 20.40 -10.69
C ALA A 505 -11.69 21.35 -11.55
N PRO A 506 -11.07 22.29 -12.30
CA PRO A 506 -9.63 22.55 -12.44
C PRO A 506 -9.06 23.43 -11.32
N LEU A 507 -7.73 23.57 -11.25
CA LEU A 507 -7.06 24.57 -10.40
C LEU A 507 -7.24 25.97 -11.02
N PHE A 508 -7.55 26.98 -10.22
CA PHE A 508 -7.66 28.37 -10.68
C PHE A 508 -7.15 29.36 -9.63
N LYS A 509 -6.79 30.56 -10.08
CA LYS A 509 -6.44 31.72 -9.24
C LYS A 509 -7.66 32.60 -9.06
N THR A 510 -7.87 33.12 -7.85
CA THR A 510 -9.07 33.87 -7.48
C THR A 510 -9.01 35.32 -7.96
N GLY A 511 -7.79 35.83 -8.18
CA GLY A 511 -7.53 37.24 -8.52
C GLY A 511 -7.31 38.12 -7.29
N ASP A 512 -7.42 37.55 -6.09
CA ASP A 512 -7.05 38.17 -4.82
C ASP A 512 -5.69 37.60 -4.38
N GLU A 513 -4.65 38.42 -4.48
CA GLU A 513 -3.27 37.98 -4.23
C GLU A 513 -3.09 37.46 -2.80
N SER A 514 -3.67 38.15 -1.80
CA SER A 514 -3.59 37.76 -0.40
C SER A 514 -4.23 36.38 -0.15
N PHE A 515 -5.36 36.13 -0.81
CA PHE A 515 -6.05 34.85 -0.74
C PHE A 515 -5.28 33.75 -1.49
N ASP A 516 -4.75 34.06 -2.67
CA ASP A 516 -4.05 33.12 -3.55
C ASP A 516 -2.63 32.74 -3.06
N GLU A 517 -2.05 33.56 -2.19
CA GLU A 517 -0.85 33.24 -1.41
C GLU A 517 -1.14 32.29 -0.25
N ARG A 518 -2.33 32.42 0.36
CA ARG A 518 -2.73 31.63 1.53
C ARG A 518 -3.41 30.31 1.15
N PHE A 519 -4.14 30.27 0.04
CA PHE A 519 -4.94 29.12 -0.37
C PHE A 519 -4.65 28.69 -1.81
N LYS A 520 -4.77 27.37 -2.05
CA LYS A 520 -4.93 26.81 -3.39
C LYS A 520 -6.39 26.45 -3.61
N THR A 521 -6.98 26.96 -4.68
CA THR A 521 -8.39 26.77 -5.04
C THR A 521 -8.56 25.87 -6.26
N ARG A 522 -9.46 24.89 -6.17
CA ARG A 522 -9.82 23.98 -7.24
C ARG A 522 -11.33 23.84 -7.37
N GLY A 523 -11.82 23.62 -8.59
CA GLY A 523 -13.24 23.44 -8.88
C GLY A 523 -13.85 24.64 -9.58
N SER A 524 -15.09 24.98 -9.20
CA SER A 524 -15.86 26.05 -9.83
C SER A 524 -15.51 27.44 -9.29
N ALA A 525 -14.93 28.29 -10.14
CA ALA A 525 -14.69 29.70 -9.83
C ALA A 525 -16.00 30.50 -9.59
N LEU A 526 -17.10 30.07 -10.19
CA LEU A 526 -18.42 30.68 -9.97
C LEU A 526 -18.95 30.35 -8.57
N ALA A 527 -18.80 29.10 -8.13
CA ALA A 527 -19.14 28.70 -6.76
C ALA A 527 -18.27 29.46 -5.74
N PHE A 528 -16.98 29.65 -6.03
CA PHE A 528 -16.09 30.46 -5.20
C PHE A 528 -16.60 31.90 -5.03
N LYS A 529 -16.91 32.59 -6.13
CA LYS A 529 -17.43 33.98 -6.08
C LYS A 529 -18.77 34.09 -5.36
N ARG A 530 -19.64 33.07 -5.46
CA ARG A 530 -20.91 33.03 -4.73
C ARG A 530 -20.70 32.89 -3.22
N LEU A 531 -19.76 32.04 -2.81
CA LEU A 531 -19.53 31.70 -1.40
C LEU A 531 -18.65 32.71 -0.65
N LEU A 532 -17.68 33.32 -1.34
CA LEU A 532 -16.65 34.16 -0.74
C LEU A 532 -16.59 35.52 -1.44
N ASP A 533 -17.29 36.51 -0.87
CA ASP A 533 -17.08 37.91 -1.20
C ASP A 533 -15.77 38.44 -0.59
N GLU A 534 -15.48 39.72 -0.81
CA GLU A 534 -14.25 40.35 -0.35
C GLU A 534 -14.05 40.25 1.17
N ASP A 535 -15.09 40.56 1.95
CA ASP A 535 -15.04 40.50 3.41
C ASP A 535 -14.81 39.08 3.93
N LEU A 536 -15.51 38.08 3.36
CA LEU A 536 -15.32 36.69 3.75
C LEU A 536 -13.96 36.12 3.32
N ARG A 537 -13.39 36.59 2.20
CA ARG A 537 -12.01 36.21 1.81
C ARG A 537 -11.00 36.73 2.82
N ILE A 538 -11.10 37.98 3.24
CA ILE A 538 -10.21 38.58 4.25
C ILE A 538 -10.32 37.81 5.58
N ARG A 539 -11.55 37.50 6.02
CA ARG A 539 -11.78 36.69 7.24
C ARG A 539 -11.22 35.27 7.08
N ALA A 540 -11.40 34.63 5.92
CA ALA A 540 -10.89 33.29 5.67
C ALA A 540 -9.35 33.22 5.70
N VAL A 541 -8.66 34.21 5.16
CA VAL A 541 -7.18 34.30 5.19
C VAL A 541 -6.63 34.33 6.61
N THR A 542 -7.32 35.02 7.52
CA THR A 542 -6.90 35.17 8.91
C THR A 542 -7.37 34.05 9.83
N THR A 543 -8.50 33.41 9.50
CA THR A 543 -9.23 32.53 10.42
C THR A 543 -9.19 31.05 10.02
N LEU A 544 -8.92 30.71 8.75
CA LEU A 544 -8.99 29.31 8.31
C LEU A 544 -7.59 28.71 8.06
N ASP A 545 -7.44 27.48 8.55
CA ASP A 545 -6.35 26.55 8.25
C ASP A 545 -6.91 25.22 7.76
N GLY A 546 -6.08 24.35 7.18
CA GLY A 546 -6.55 23.05 6.68
C GLY A 546 -7.23 23.15 5.32
N TRP A 547 -8.39 22.52 5.16
CA TRP A 547 -9.15 22.56 3.93
C TRP A 547 -10.63 22.84 4.14
N LEU A 548 -11.24 23.48 3.14
CA LEU A 548 -12.69 23.70 3.04
C LEU A 548 -13.17 23.16 1.70
N ALA A 549 -14.21 22.33 1.73
CA ALA A 549 -14.82 21.72 0.56
C ALA A 549 -16.32 22.02 0.54
N TYR A 550 -16.84 22.28 -0.65
CA TYR A 550 -18.24 22.61 -0.89
C TYR A 550 -18.85 21.70 -1.94
N TRP A 551 -20.02 21.15 -1.62
CA TRP A 551 -20.89 20.41 -2.52
C TRP A 551 -22.13 21.24 -2.76
N GLU A 552 -22.33 21.61 -4.02
CA GLU A 552 -23.38 22.52 -4.42
C GLU A 552 -24.76 22.08 -3.92
N ASN A 553 -25.40 23.00 -3.18
CA ASN A 553 -26.73 22.83 -2.59
C ASN A 553 -26.87 21.66 -1.59
N GLU A 554 -25.77 21.10 -1.09
CA GLU A 554 -25.83 19.95 -0.18
C GLU A 554 -25.09 20.19 1.12
N ALA A 555 -23.81 20.59 1.05
CA ALA A 555 -22.99 20.71 2.24
C ALA A 555 -21.74 21.58 2.06
N LEU A 556 -21.28 22.11 3.18
CA LEU A 556 -19.96 22.69 3.35
C LEU A 556 -19.22 21.89 4.42
N ARG A 557 -17.97 21.50 4.16
CA ARG A 557 -17.14 20.77 5.11
C ARG A 557 -15.78 21.40 5.27
N TYR A 558 -15.41 21.66 6.51
CA TYR A 558 -14.13 22.20 6.92
C TYR A 558 -13.39 21.15 7.73
N ARG A 559 -12.11 20.92 7.42
CA ARG A 559 -11.29 20.01 8.21
C ARG A 559 -9.88 20.53 8.39
N VAL A 560 -9.39 20.44 9.62
CA VAL A 560 -8.06 20.90 10.00
C VAL A 560 -7.39 19.90 10.93
N TYR A 561 -6.07 19.81 10.82
CA TYR A 561 -5.23 18.89 11.56
C TYR A 561 -4.18 19.71 12.30
N PRO A 562 -4.43 20.13 13.55
CA PRO A 562 -3.50 20.98 14.30
C PRO A 562 -2.11 20.36 14.41
N GLY A 563 -1.07 21.17 14.19
CA GLY A 563 0.32 20.72 14.07
C GLY A 563 0.67 20.18 12.67
N ARG A 564 -0.31 19.83 11.84
CA ARG A 564 -0.10 19.19 10.53
C ARG A 564 -0.73 19.98 9.39
N GLY A 565 0.03 20.96 8.92
CA GLY A 565 -0.37 21.92 7.89
C GLY A 565 -1.18 23.10 8.45
N ALA A 566 -1.40 23.09 9.76
CA ALA A 566 -2.00 24.15 10.56
C ALA A 566 -1.15 24.40 11.82
N PRO A 567 -1.11 25.63 12.35
CA PRO A 567 -0.48 25.90 13.64
C PRO A 567 -1.03 25.02 14.75
N LEU A 568 -0.19 24.70 15.75
CA LEU A 568 -0.59 23.85 16.87
C LEU A 568 -1.77 24.44 17.67
N ASP A 569 -1.76 25.76 17.85
CA ASP A 569 -2.74 26.50 18.66
C ASP A 569 -3.88 27.12 17.84
N HIS A 570 -4.13 26.59 16.63
CA HIS A 570 -5.21 27.03 15.76
C HIS A 570 -5.95 25.83 15.14
N PRO A 571 -7.29 25.78 15.21
CA PRO A 571 -8.19 26.77 15.82
C PRO A 571 -8.37 26.59 17.33
N MET A 572 -7.71 25.59 17.92
CA MET A 572 -7.82 25.25 19.34
C MET A 572 -6.49 25.54 20.05
N PRO A 573 -6.48 26.06 21.29
CA PRO A 573 -5.27 26.41 22.03
C PRO A 573 -4.62 25.18 22.69
N LEU A 574 -4.19 24.21 21.89
CA LEU A 574 -3.75 22.89 22.36
C LEU A 574 -2.58 22.93 23.34
N SER A 575 -1.65 23.88 23.17
CA SER A 575 -0.52 24.09 24.09
C SER A 575 -1.03 24.48 25.48
N ASP A 576 -1.92 25.47 25.59
CA ASP A 576 -2.48 25.91 26.88
C ASP A 576 -3.35 24.83 27.53
N LEU A 577 -4.13 24.10 26.73
CA LEU A 577 -4.96 23.00 27.22
C LEU A 577 -4.12 21.86 27.80
N SER A 578 -2.97 21.56 27.21
CA SER A 578 -2.06 20.54 27.76
C SER A 578 -1.45 20.94 29.11
N LEU A 579 -1.30 22.24 29.35
CA LEU A 579 -0.81 22.81 30.61
C LEU A 579 -1.93 22.98 31.65
N GLY A 580 -3.17 22.55 31.36
CA GLY A 580 -4.30 22.67 32.28
C GLY A 580 -4.82 24.10 32.48
N ARG A 581 -4.45 25.04 31.61
CA ARG A 581 -4.88 26.44 31.70
C ARG A 581 -6.33 26.61 31.22
N SER A 582 -7.09 27.50 31.87
CA SER A 582 -8.52 27.68 31.61
C SER A 582 -8.79 28.26 30.20
N ALA A 583 -9.89 27.81 29.61
CA ALA A 583 -10.32 27.98 28.22
C ALA A 583 -10.72 29.41 27.77
N THR A 584 -10.03 30.47 28.19
CA THR A 584 -10.31 31.85 27.72
C THR A 584 -10.13 32.03 26.20
N GLN A 585 -9.58 31.03 25.51
CA GLN A 585 -9.38 31.00 24.06
C GLN A 585 -10.35 30.07 23.30
N ALA A 586 -11.45 29.59 23.94
CA ALA A 586 -12.51 28.85 23.23
C ALA A 586 -13.13 29.67 22.08
N GLU A 587 -13.05 30.99 22.17
CA GLU A 587 -13.54 31.94 21.17
C GLU A 587 -12.98 31.70 19.77
N ARG A 588 -11.73 31.23 19.64
CA ARG A 588 -11.11 30.98 18.33
C ARG A 588 -11.90 29.94 17.52
N LEU A 589 -12.30 28.85 18.16
CA LEU A 589 -13.11 27.81 17.51
C LEU A 589 -14.52 28.33 17.19
N VAL A 590 -15.09 29.15 18.06
CA VAL A 590 -16.41 29.78 17.85
C VAL A 590 -16.38 30.68 16.61
N VAL A 591 -15.35 31.52 16.48
CA VAL A 591 -15.16 32.43 15.32
C VAL A 591 -14.96 31.64 14.01
N VAL A 592 -14.27 30.50 14.06
CA VAL A 592 -14.16 29.60 12.89
C VAL A 592 -15.53 29.07 12.49
N VAL A 593 -16.32 28.55 13.43
CA VAL A 593 -17.66 28.03 13.13
C VAL A 593 -18.59 29.14 12.63
N GLU A 594 -18.50 30.34 13.20
CA GLU A 594 -19.25 31.52 12.76
C GLU A 594 -18.96 31.85 11.29
N LEU A 595 -17.68 31.92 10.92
CA LEU A 595 -17.27 32.17 9.55
C LEU A 595 -17.77 31.07 8.60
N LEU A 596 -17.71 29.81 9.02
CA LEU A 596 -18.22 28.70 8.20
C LEU A 596 -19.73 28.77 8.00
N VAL A 597 -20.50 29.18 9.02
CA VAL A 597 -21.94 29.42 8.90
C VAL A 597 -22.23 30.55 7.91
N ASP A 598 -21.49 31.66 7.98
CA ASP A 598 -21.66 32.79 7.05
C ASP A 598 -21.37 32.39 5.59
N ILE A 599 -20.38 31.53 5.37
CA ILE A 599 -20.08 30.97 4.05
C ILE A 599 -21.20 30.01 3.62
N ALA A 600 -21.64 29.11 4.50
CA ALA A 600 -22.65 28.10 4.18
C ALA A 600 -24.01 28.70 3.81
N LYS A 601 -24.43 29.79 4.48
CA LYS A 601 -25.68 30.52 4.17
C LYS A 601 -25.79 30.96 2.71
N ARG A 602 -24.68 31.07 1.98
CA ARG A 602 -24.63 31.51 0.58
C ARG A 602 -24.75 30.37 -0.44
N GLY A 603 -24.72 29.11 -0.01
CA GLY A 603 -24.72 27.98 -0.94
C GLY A 603 -25.25 26.66 -0.40
N VAL A 604 -25.57 26.53 0.88
CA VAL A 604 -26.22 25.36 1.45
C VAL A 604 -27.67 25.74 1.76
N PRO A 605 -28.66 25.03 1.19
CA PRO A 605 -30.07 25.34 1.43
C PRO A 605 -30.43 25.06 2.89
N ALA A 606 -31.31 25.91 3.43
CA ALA A 606 -31.97 25.62 4.69
C ALA A 606 -32.81 24.34 4.54
N THR A 607 -32.70 23.44 5.51
CA THR A 607 -33.59 22.28 5.59
C THR A 607 -34.99 22.81 5.92
N PRO A 608 -36.03 22.48 5.13
CA PRO A 608 -37.38 22.89 5.49
C PRO A 608 -37.74 22.29 6.85
N ALA A 609 -38.33 23.10 7.74
CA ALA A 609 -38.85 22.62 9.01
C ALA A 609 -39.81 21.45 8.72
N ALA A 610 -39.60 20.31 9.37
CA ALA A 610 -40.55 19.21 9.27
C ALA A 610 -41.94 19.74 9.66
N PRO A 611 -43.00 19.49 8.88
CA PRO A 611 -44.34 19.94 9.26
C PRO A 611 -44.66 19.39 10.64
N SER A 612 -45.04 20.28 11.56
CA SER A 612 -45.42 19.89 12.92
C SER A 612 -46.61 18.95 12.86
N GLU A 613 -46.42 17.67 13.21
CA GLU A 613 -47.48 16.64 13.29
C GLU A 613 -48.49 16.88 14.45
N LEU A 614 -48.80 18.12 14.80
CA LEU A 614 -49.72 18.48 15.88
C LEU A 614 -50.67 19.61 15.48
N GLU A 615 -51.38 19.44 14.36
CA GLU A 615 -52.71 20.03 14.17
C GLU A 615 -53.67 18.91 13.78
N VAL A 616 -54.07 18.13 14.79
CA VAL A 616 -55.30 17.32 14.70
C VAL A 616 -56.44 18.26 15.10
N GLU A 617 -57.11 18.85 14.12
CA GLU A 617 -58.40 19.51 14.35
C GLU A 617 -59.41 18.45 14.85
N PRO A 618 -60.13 18.70 15.97
CA PRO A 618 -61.21 17.83 16.39
C PRO A 618 -62.43 18.08 15.49
N SER A 619 -62.91 17.00 14.84
CA SER A 619 -64.23 16.94 14.21
C SER A 619 -65.21 16.16 15.05
#